data_AF-A0A3C1LTQ1-F1
#
_entry.id   AF-A0A3C1LTQ1-F1
#
_cell.length_a   1.000
_cell.length_b   1.000
_cell.length_c   1.000
_cell.angle_alpha   90.00
_cell.angle_beta   90.00
_cell.angle_gamma   90.00
#
_symmetry.space_group_name_H-M   'P 1'
#
loop_
_entity.id
_entity.type
_entity.pdbx_description
1 polymer ?
#
loop_
_entity_poly.entity_id
_entity_poly.type
_entity_poly.pdbx_seq_one_letter_code
_entity_poly.pdbx_strand_id
1 'polypeptide(L)'
;MEKDRYLEKYEHDTHIIGRVTSIVTLILLLGSPFVIGAYLGSMPKFSALGKGFLSVGLVWTISSVVEFLVYTPMLGAGGSYLAFITGNLINMKIPCAMNAKDLVGAKSGTAENE
;
A
#
# COMPACT_ATOMS: atom_id res chain seq x y z
N MET A 1 -27.90 11.80 6.31
CA MET A 1 -27.37 13.19 6.32
C MET A 1 -26.23 13.36 7.31
N GLU A 2 -26.41 13.11 8.63
CA GLU A 2 -25.29 13.25 9.59
C GLU A 2 -24.29 12.09 9.48
N LYS A 3 -24.77 10.85 9.37
CA LYS A 3 -23.93 9.65 9.16
C LYS A 3 -23.08 9.74 7.89
N ASP A 4 -23.68 10.20 6.79
CA ASP A 4 -22.98 10.34 5.49
C ASP A 4 -21.86 11.39 5.58
N ARG A 5 -22.11 12.51 6.26
CA ARG A 5 -21.11 13.57 6.46
C ARG A 5 -19.96 13.14 7.38
N TYR A 6 -20.24 12.26 8.34
CA TYR A 6 -19.22 11.65 9.19
C TYR A 6 -18.34 10.67 8.40
N LEU A 7 -18.95 9.84 7.55
CA LEU A 7 -18.23 8.90 6.68
C LEU A 7 -17.34 9.63 5.67
N GLU A 8 -17.85 10.68 5.02
CA GLU A 8 -17.07 11.51 4.09
C GLU A 8 -15.83 12.12 4.76
N LYS A 9 -15.99 12.62 5.99
CA LYS A 9 -14.87 13.18 6.75
C LYS A 9 -13.86 12.10 7.15
N TYR A 10 -14.33 10.93 7.55
CA TYR A 10 -13.49 9.79 7.91
C TYR A 10 -12.68 9.28 6.72
N GLU A 11 -13.30 9.13 5.55
CA GLU A 11 -12.62 8.77 4.30
C GLU A 11 -11.56 9.82 3.93
N HIS A 12 -11.91 11.11 4.01
CA HIS A 12 -10.99 12.20 3.71
C HIS A 12 -9.74 12.19 4.61
N ASP A 13 -9.94 12.08 5.92
CA ASP A 13 -8.84 12.03 6.90
C ASP A 13 -7.99 10.77 6.70
N THR A 14 -8.62 9.63 6.40
CA THR A 14 -7.93 8.36 6.12
C THR A 14 -7.07 8.45 4.86
N HIS A 15 -7.56 9.08 3.79
CA HIS A 15 -6.77 9.29 2.58
C HIS A 15 -5.59 10.24 2.81
N ILE A 16 -5.74 11.30 3.61
CA ILE A 16 -4.64 12.21 3.93
C ILE A 16 -3.56 11.46 4.71
N ILE A 17 -3.94 10.78 5.80
CA ILE A 17 -3.00 10.04 6.65
C ILE A 17 -2.33 8.92 5.84
N GLY A 18 -3.11 8.16 5.07
CA GLY A 18 -2.63 7.09 4.21
C GLY A 18 -1.62 7.58 3.17
N ARG A 19 -1.91 8.68 2.47
CA ARG A 19 -0.98 9.24 1.47
C ARG A 19 0.29 9.78 2.10
N VAL A 20 0.20 10.52 3.20
CA VAL A 20 1.37 11.08 3.88
C VAL A 20 2.29 9.96 4.38
N THR A 21 1.73 8.97 5.08
CA THR A 21 2.49 7.82 5.59
C THR A 21 3.08 6.96 4.48
N SER A 22 2.36 6.77 3.37
CA SER A 22 2.87 6.07 2.18
C SER A 22 4.06 6.80 1.55
N ILE A 23 3.98 8.13 1.40
CA ILE A 23 5.06 8.95 0.84
C ILE A 23 6.30 8.90 1.74
N VAL A 24 6.12 9.07 3.06
CA VAL A 24 7.24 8.99 4.03
C VAL A 24 7.90 7.62 3.98
N THR A 25 7.12 6.54 3.97
CA THR A 25 7.65 5.18 3.87
C THR A 25 8.42 4.97 2.57
N LEU A 26 7.89 5.44 1.45
CA LEU A 26 8.55 5.34 0.15
C LEU A 26 9.89 6.08 0.12
N ILE A 27 9.94 7.28 0.71
CA ILE A 27 11.18 8.05 0.85
C ILE A 27 12.19 7.31 1.73
N LEU A 28 11.77 6.72 2.84
CA LEU A 28 12.67 5.97 3.72
C LEU A 28 13.17 4.68 3.06
N LEU A 29 12.29 3.95 2.39
CA LEU A 29 12.60 2.70 1.70
C LEU A 29 13.56 2.94 0.54
N LEU A 30 13.30 3.95 -0.29
CA LEU A 30 14.19 4.32 -1.39
C LEU A 30 15.45 5.02 -0.87
N GLY A 31 15.37 5.82 0.18
CA GLY A 31 16.52 6.56 0.73
C GLY A 31 17.55 5.65 1.40
N SER A 32 17.11 4.59 2.08
CA SER A 32 17.98 3.63 2.80
C SER A 32 19.14 3.07 1.94
N PRO A 33 18.90 2.45 0.76
CA PRO A 33 19.99 1.93 -0.06
C PRO A 33 20.93 3.02 -0.62
N PHE A 34 20.44 4.25 -0.85
CA PHE A 34 21.27 5.35 -1.32
C PHE A 34 22.15 5.91 -0.20
N VAL A 35 21.63 6.03 1.03
CA VAL A 35 22.39 6.45 2.20
C VAL A 35 23.47 5.41 2.54
N ILE A 36 23.12 4.13 2.51
CA ILE A 36 24.06 3.03 2.72
C ILE A 36 25.15 3.04 1.62
N GLY A 37 24.77 3.21 0.36
CA GLY A 37 25.70 3.28 -0.77
C GLY A 37 26.64 4.50 -0.73
N ALA A 38 26.14 5.65 -0.24
CA ALA A 38 26.95 6.84 -0.02
C ALA A 38 27.94 6.66 1.13
N TYR A 39 27.50 6.03 2.24
CA TYR A 39 28.35 5.79 3.40
C TYR A 39 29.46 4.76 3.13
N LEU A 40 29.17 3.70 2.36
CA LEU A 40 30.17 2.69 1.98
C LEU A 40 31.11 3.12 0.84
N GLY A 41 30.89 4.28 0.21
CA GLY A 41 31.68 4.75 -0.94
C GLY A 41 31.52 3.93 -2.23
N SER A 42 30.72 2.85 -2.19
CA SER A 42 30.33 2.04 -3.35
C SER A 42 28.99 2.51 -3.89
N MET A 43 28.95 3.74 -4.41
CA MET A 43 27.75 4.25 -5.05
C MET A 43 27.35 3.32 -6.20
N PRO A 44 26.12 2.78 -6.20
CA PRO A 44 25.66 1.94 -7.30
C PRO A 44 25.71 2.76 -8.59
N LYS A 45 26.35 2.21 -9.62
CA LYS A 45 26.39 2.84 -10.95
C LYS A 45 24.95 3.12 -11.38
N PHE A 46 24.58 4.38 -11.57
CA PHE A 46 23.22 4.77 -11.99
C PHE A 46 22.76 4.02 -13.26
N SER A 47 23.70 3.67 -14.15
CA SER A 47 23.44 2.83 -15.33
C SER A 47 23.05 1.38 -14.99
N ALA A 48 23.64 0.79 -13.94
CA ALA A 48 23.28 -0.55 -13.48
C ALA A 48 21.96 -0.55 -12.69
N LEU A 49 21.71 0.49 -11.90
CA LEU A 49 20.42 0.73 -11.24
C LEU A 49 19.28 0.84 -12.26
N GLY A 50 19.47 1.65 -13.30
CA GLY A 50 18.47 1.82 -14.36
C GLY A 50 18.18 0.51 -15.12
N LYS A 51 19.22 -0.28 -15.42
CA LYS A 51 19.04 -1.61 -16.06
C LYS A 51 18.34 -2.61 -15.15
N GLY A 52 18.68 -2.66 -13.87
CA GLY A 52 18.02 -3.52 -12.88
C GLY A 52 16.55 -3.13 -12.69
N PHE A 53 16.27 -1.83 -12.59
CA PHE A 53 14.92 -1.30 -12.50
C PHE A 53 14.10 -1.58 -13.76
N LEU A 54 14.67 -1.47 -14.96
CA LEU A 54 13.97 -1.83 -16.20
C LEU A 54 13.70 -3.34 -16.30
N SER A 55 14.67 -4.17 -15.92
CA SER A 55 14.55 -5.63 -16.04
C SER A 55 13.51 -6.22 -15.08
N VAL A 56 13.41 -5.68 -13.87
CA VAL A 56 12.52 -6.22 -12.82
C VAL A 56 11.26 -5.36 -12.65
N GLY A 57 11.42 -4.04 -12.77
CA GLY A 57 10.38 -3.06 -12.50
C GLY A 57 9.22 -3.11 -13.48
N LEU A 58 9.41 -3.55 -14.73
CA LEU A 58 8.30 -3.67 -15.68
C LEU A 58 7.29 -4.74 -15.23
N VAL A 59 7.77 -5.92 -14.88
CA VAL A 59 6.94 -7.03 -14.38
C VAL A 59 6.34 -6.67 -13.03
N TRP A 60 7.15 -6.12 -12.12
CA TRP A 60 6.70 -5.73 -10.79
C TRP A 60 5.69 -4.57 -10.82
N THR A 61 5.83 -3.60 -11.71
CA THR A 61 4.87 -2.48 -11.81
C THR A 61 3.51 -2.99 -12.26
N ILE A 62 3.46 -3.87 -13.26
CA ILE A 62 2.21 -4.47 -13.73
C ILE A 62 1.57 -5.29 -12.60
N SER A 63 2.38 -6.12 -11.92
CA SER A 63 1.92 -6.93 -10.80
C SER A 63 1.31 -6.07 -9.68
N SER A 64 2.01 -5.00 -9.27
CA SER A 64 1.54 -4.09 -8.23
C SER A 64 0.22 -3.39 -8.58
N VAL A 65 0.02 -3.01 -9.85
CA VAL A 65 -1.23 -2.38 -10.29
C VAL A 65 -2.39 -3.37 -10.22
N VAL A 66 -2.18 -4.60 -10.70
CA VAL A 66 -3.20 -5.67 -10.63
C VAL A 66 -3.51 -6.00 -9.17
N GLU A 67 -2.47 -6.11 -8.33
CA GLU A 67 -2.60 -6.39 -6.90
C GLU A 67 -3.40 -5.30 -6.18
N PHE A 68 -3.13 -4.03 -6.47
CA PHE A 68 -3.89 -2.90 -5.95
C PHE A 68 -5.37 -2.96 -6.36
N LEU A 69 -5.66 -3.20 -7.63
CA LEU A 69 -7.05 -3.25 -8.13
C LEU A 69 -7.84 -4.42 -7.55
N VAL A 70 -7.20 -5.58 -7.35
CA VAL A 70 -7.85 -6.78 -6.82
C VAL A 70 -8.09 -6.66 -5.31
N TYR A 71 -7.15 -6.10 -4.56
CA TYR A 71 -7.21 -6.08 -3.09
C TYR A 71 -7.92 -4.86 -2.50
N THR A 72 -7.97 -3.73 -3.20
CA THR A 72 -8.72 -2.55 -2.75
C THR A 72 -10.19 -2.84 -2.42
N PRO A 73 -10.99 -3.52 -3.27
CA PRO A 73 -12.38 -3.85 -2.93
C PRO A 73 -12.52 -4.91 -1.82
N MET A 74 -11.45 -5.65 -1.50
CA MET A 74 -11.43 -6.66 -0.44
C MET A 74 -11.10 -6.06 0.93
N LEU A 75 -10.25 -5.03 0.97
CA LEU A 75 -9.67 -4.45 2.20
C LEU A 75 -10.22 -3.05 2.56
N GLY A 76 -10.87 -2.36 1.63
CA GLY A 76 -11.26 -0.95 1.80
C GLY A 76 -10.08 0.01 1.68
N ALA A 77 -10.35 1.33 1.63
CA ALA A 77 -9.35 2.38 1.47
C ALA A 77 -8.33 2.40 2.62
N GLY A 78 -8.79 2.36 3.87
CA GLY A 78 -7.94 2.37 5.07
C GLY A 78 -7.09 1.10 5.21
N GLY A 79 -7.72 -0.07 5.05
CA GLY A 79 -7.05 -1.36 5.10
C GLY A 79 -5.99 -1.52 3.99
N SER A 80 -6.26 -0.99 2.80
CA SER A 80 -5.32 -1.02 1.68
C SER A 80 -4.06 -0.20 1.96
N TYR A 81 -4.17 1.06 2.40
CA TYR A 81 -2.98 1.87 2.73
C TYR A 81 -2.10 1.19 3.77
N LEU A 82 -2.69 0.68 4.84
CA LEU A 82 -1.94 -0.01 5.88
C LEU A 82 -1.34 -1.34 5.38
N ALA A 83 -2.04 -2.07 4.51
CA ALA A 83 -1.56 -3.34 3.95
C ALA A 83 -0.40 -3.15 2.97
N PHE A 84 -0.45 -2.13 2.13
CA PHE A 84 0.62 -1.83 1.17
C PHE A 84 1.88 -1.27 1.84
N ILE A 85 1.76 -0.50 2.94
CA ILE A 85 2.92 0.04 3.67
C ILE A 85 3.70 -1.06 4.40
N THR A 86 3.02 -1.94 5.12
CA THR A 86 3.68 -2.97 5.95
C THR A 86 4.01 -4.25 5.17
N GLY A 87 3.37 -4.44 4.02
CA GLY A 87 3.45 -5.67 3.24
C GLY A 87 2.71 -6.85 3.90
N ASN A 88 3.06 -8.06 3.47
CA ASN A 88 2.48 -9.35 3.89
C ASN A 88 0.96 -9.45 3.66
N LEU A 89 0.49 -8.92 2.52
CA LEU A 89 -0.93 -8.91 2.17
C LEU A 89 -1.51 -10.33 2.09
N ILE A 90 -0.85 -11.21 1.32
CA ILE A 90 -1.35 -12.55 0.98
C ILE A 90 -1.43 -13.48 2.20
N ASN A 91 -0.44 -13.46 3.09
CA ASN A 91 -0.40 -14.47 4.15
C ASN A 91 -1.16 -14.07 5.42
N MET A 92 -1.38 -12.76 5.67
CA MET A 92 -1.91 -12.32 6.95
C MET A 92 -3.08 -11.34 6.81
N LYS A 93 -2.97 -10.31 5.97
CA LYS A 93 -3.98 -9.23 5.96
C LYS A 93 -5.25 -9.59 5.20
N ILE A 94 -5.11 -10.22 4.04
CA ILE A 94 -6.25 -10.69 3.26
C ILE A 94 -7.08 -11.72 4.03
N PRO A 95 -6.51 -12.82 4.59
CA PRO A 95 -7.31 -13.79 5.33
C PRO A 95 -7.92 -13.21 6.61
N CYS A 96 -7.21 -12.30 7.30
CA CYS A 96 -7.73 -11.68 8.52
C CYS A 96 -8.89 -10.71 8.22
N ALA A 97 -8.77 -9.90 7.15
CA ALA A 97 -9.85 -9.03 6.71
C ALA A 97 -11.05 -9.82 6.18
N MET A 98 -10.84 -10.88 5.40
CA MET A 98 -11.90 -11.76 4.93
C MET A 98 -12.62 -12.46 6.09
N ASN A 99 -11.88 -12.98 7.07
CA ASN A 99 -12.46 -13.63 8.24
C ASN A 99 -13.25 -12.64 9.12
N ALA A 100 -12.72 -11.44 9.33
CA ALA A 100 -13.45 -10.38 10.04
C ALA A 100 -14.75 -10.02 9.29
N LYS A 101 -14.67 -9.83 7.97
CA LYS A 101 -15.83 -9.54 7.12
C LYS A 101 -16.91 -10.64 7.21
N ASP A 102 -16.51 -11.89 7.11
CA ASP A 102 -17.42 -13.04 7.18
C ASP A 102 -18.06 -13.16 8.57
N LEU A 103 -17.33 -12.83 9.64
CA LEU A 103 -17.86 -12.79 11.02
C LEU A 103 -18.89 -11.68 11.25
N VAL A 104 -18.69 -10.48 10.67
CA VAL A 104 -19.65 -9.37 10.79
C VAL A 104 -20.76 -9.40 9.72
N GLY A 105 -20.71 -10.34 8.77
CA GLY A 105 -21.70 -10.46 7.69
C GLY A 105 -21.72 -9.28 6.72
N ALA A 106 -20.64 -8.48 6.69
CA ALA A 106 -20.52 -7.31 5.83
C ALA A 106 -20.28 -7.69 4.36
N LYS A 107 -20.83 -6.92 3.42
CA LYS A 107 -20.59 -7.13 1.99
C LYS A 107 -19.35 -6.36 1.54
N SER A 108 -18.52 -6.98 0.70
CA SER A 108 -17.35 -6.30 0.11
C SER A 108 -17.78 -5.09 -0.71
N GLY A 109 -17.07 -3.97 -0.54
CA GLY A 109 -17.36 -2.71 -1.24
C GLY A 109 -18.49 -1.86 -0.66
N THR A 110 -18.96 -2.16 0.57
CA THR A 110 -19.84 -1.24 1.32
C THR A 110 -19.04 -0.44 2.34
N ALA A 111 -19.55 0.72 2.79
CA ALA A 111 -18.92 1.52 3.85
C ALA A 111 -18.79 0.78 5.20
N GLU A 112 -19.49 -0.34 5.37
CA GLU A 112 -19.38 -1.20 6.57
C GLU A 112 -18.21 -2.19 6.49
N ASN A 113 -17.58 -2.31 5.31
CA ASN A 113 -16.41 -3.17 5.07
C ASN A 113 -15.08 -2.40 5.16
N GLU A 114 -15.12 -1.07 5.28
CA GLU A 114 -13.92 -0.21 5.42
C GLU A 114 -13.51 0.07 6.88
#